data_AF-A0A202BWR8-F1
#
_entry.id   AF-A0A202BWR8-F1
#
_cell.length_a   1.000
_cell.length_b   1.000
_cell.length_c   1.000
_cell.angle_alpha   90.00
_cell.angle_beta   90.00
_cell.angle_gamma   90.00
#
_symmetry.space_group_name_H-M   'P 1'
#
loop_
_entity.id
_entity.type
_entity.pdbx_description
1 polymer ?
#
loop_
_entity_poly.entity_id
_entity_poly.type
_entity_poly.pdbx_seq_one_letter_code
_entity_poly.pdbx_strand_id
1 'polypeptide(L)'
;MTKLNTKNSSDVALCILIRKNRQQGFEKLYKSYGCILYGLALKSVSSKELAEEIVQRTFLNVLKKIDFFSDQKYSFHIWMIQNLIAAIKELLTEKHIEYNFTLHQFPEFSFELKHHISPYSFPSSSQSEISSL
;
A
#
# COMPACT_ATOMS: atom_id res chain seq x y z
N MET A 1 -24.74 10.45 -7.33
CA MET A 1 -24.99 8.99 -7.13
C MET A 1 -23.94 8.21 -7.92
N THR A 2 -22.81 7.89 -7.31
CA THR A 2 -21.78 7.04 -7.90
C THR A 2 -22.26 5.59 -7.86
N LYS A 3 -22.49 5.00 -9.04
CA LYS A 3 -22.84 3.58 -9.20
C LYS A 3 -21.72 2.71 -8.63
N LEU A 4 -21.90 2.21 -7.41
CA LEU A 4 -21.02 1.18 -6.85
C LEU A 4 -21.46 -0.19 -7.37
N ASN A 5 -20.67 -0.65 -8.34
CA ASN A 5 -20.07 -1.99 -8.34
C ASN A 5 -20.95 -3.21 -8.66
N THR A 6 -20.97 -3.58 -9.95
CA THR A 6 -21.24 -4.95 -10.40
C THR A 6 -20.07 -5.84 -10.02
N LYS A 7 -20.31 -6.88 -9.21
CA LYS A 7 -19.36 -7.97 -8.92
C LYS A 7 -18.93 -8.61 -10.25
N ASN A 8 -17.74 -8.27 -10.73
CA ASN A 8 -17.24 -8.76 -12.03
C ASN A 8 -16.99 -10.27 -11.97
N SER A 9 -17.29 -11.00 -13.05
CA SER A 9 -17.12 -12.46 -13.11
C SER A 9 -15.67 -12.90 -12.88
N SER A 10 -14.70 -12.03 -13.17
CA SER A 10 -13.27 -12.24 -12.92
C SER A 10 -12.94 -12.43 -11.44
N ASP A 11 -13.59 -11.68 -10.56
CA ASP A 11 -13.30 -11.66 -9.13
C ASP A 11 -13.80 -12.94 -8.48
N VAL A 12 -14.98 -13.40 -8.92
CA VAL A 12 -15.55 -14.70 -8.53
C VAL A 12 -14.68 -15.85 -9.03
N ALA A 13 -14.22 -15.79 -10.28
CA ALA A 13 -13.34 -16.81 -10.84
C ALA A 13 -12.00 -16.91 -10.10
N LEU A 14 -11.42 -15.78 -9.67
CA LEU A 14 -10.18 -15.76 -8.89
C LEU A 14 -10.38 -16.39 -7.52
N CYS A 15 -11.49 -16.10 -6.83
CA CYS A 15 -11.81 -16.72 -5.55
C CYS A 15 -12.03 -18.23 -5.66
N ILE A 16 -12.73 -18.68 -6.71
CA ILE A 16 -12.91 -20.11 -7.00
C ILE A 16 -11.55 -20.78 -7.26
N LEU A 17 -10.68 -20.12 -8.04
CA LEU A 17 -9.35 -20.65 -8.35
C LEU A 17 -8.50 -20.80 -7.09
N ILE A 18 -8.49 -19.80 -6.19
CA ILE A 18 -7.74 -19.85 -4.93
C ILE A 18 -8.26 -20.95 -4.00
N ARG A 19 -9.58 -21.19 -3.96
CA ARG A 19 -10.17 -22.29 -3.16
C ARG A 19 -9.83 -23.67 -3.71
N LYS A 20 -9.81 -23.83 -5.04
CA LYS A 20 -9.51 -25.12 -5.69
C LYS A 20 -8.01 -25.42 -5.74
N ASN A 21 -7.19 -24.40 -5.96
CA ASN A 21 -5.74 -24.52 -6.03
C ASN A 21 -5.11 -23.24 -5.47
N ARG A 22 -4.81 -23.26 -4.17
CA ARG A 22 -4.22 -22.13 -3.43
C ARG A 22 -2.96 -21.58 -4.11
N GLN A 23 -2.09 -22.46 -4.60
CA GLN A 23 -0.82 -22.06 -5.23
C GLN A 23 -1.05 -21.34 -6.57
N GLN A 24 -1.80 -21.93 -7.49
CA GLN A 24 -2.07 -21.32 -8.80
C GLN A 24 -2.89 -20.03 -8.67
N GLY A 25 -3.87 -20.02 -7.77
CA GLY A 25 -4.66 -18.84 -7.47
C GLY A 25 -3.81 -17.70 -6.92
N PHE A 26 -2.87 -18.01 -6.02
CA PHE A 26 -1.92 -17.05 -5.48
C PHE A 26 -0.96 -16.51 -6.54
N GLU A 27 -0.40 -17.37 -7.40
CA GLU A 27 0.50 -16.95 -8.47
C GLU A 27 -0.20 -15.97 -9.43
N LYS A 28 -1.46 -16.28 -9.80
CA LYS A 28 -2.27 -15.38 -10.62
C LYS A 28 -2.53 -14.04 -9.92
N LEU A 29 -2.85 -14.09 -8.64
CA LEU A 29 -3.06 -12.89 -7.81
C LEU A 29 -1.79 -12.02 -7.77
N TYR A 30 -0.64 -12.63 -7.51
CA TYR A 30 0.65 -11.93 -7.47
C TYR A 30 1.02 -11.30 -8.82
N LYS A 31 0.85 -12.04 -9.93
CA LYS A 31 1.05 -11.51 -11.29
C LYS A 31 0.14 -10.32 -11.61
N SER A 32 -1.09 -10.31 -11.08
CA SER A 32 -2.08 -9.28 -11.38
C SER A 32 -1.87 -8.00 -10.57
N TYR A 33 -1.47 -8.13 -9.30
CA TYR A 33 -1.43 -6.99 -8.37
C TYR A 33 -0.04 -6.61 -7.88
N GLY A 34 0.97 -7.48 -8.01
CA GLY A 34 2.29 -7.29 -7.41
C GLY A 34 2.92 -5.95 -7.77
N CYS A 35 3.02 -5.63 -9.06
CA CYS A 35 3.61 -4.38 -9.53
C CYS A 35 2.84 -3.14 -9.05
N ILE A 36 1.50 -3.20 -9.07
CA ILE A 36 0.63 -2.08 -8.66
C ILE A 36 0.78 -1.82 -7.16
N LEU A 37 0.70 -2.87 -6.34
CA LEU A 37 0.85 -2.76 -4.90
C LEU A 37 2.24 -2.28 -4.51
N TYR A 38 3.29 -2.76 -5.19
CA TYR A 38 4.65 -2.30 -4.96
C TYR A 38 4.82 -0.81 -5.27
N GLY A 39 4.32 -0.35 -6.42
CA GLY A 39 4.38 1.07 -6.78
C GLY A 39 3.66 1.97 -5.77
N LEU A 40 2.48 1.55 -5.30
CA LEU A 40 1.71 2.27 -4.29
C LEU A 40 2.41 2.27 -2.92
N ALA A 41 2.96 1.12 -2.50
CA ALA A 41 3.71 1.00 -1.27
C ALA A 41 4.96 1.88 -1.30
N LEU A 42 5.75 1.81 -2.38
CA LEU A 42 6.95 2.60 -2.57
C LEU A 42 6.65 4.11 -2.57
N LYS A 43 5.57 4.54 -3.22
CA LYS A 43 5.11 5.93 -3.15
C LYS A 43 4.76 6.37 -1.73
N SER A 44 4.25 5.44 -0.91
CA SER A 44 3.79 5.73 0.45
C SER A 44 4.94 5.83 1.47
N VAL A 45 5.99 5.01 1.32
CA VAL A 45 7.08 4.91 2.32
C VAL A 45 8.45 5.35 1.82
N SER A 46 8.62 5.59 0.52
CA SER A 46 9.89 6.00 -0.11
C SER A 46 11.10 5.10 0.23
N SER A 47 10.86 3.84 0.62
CA SER A 47 11.88 2.85 0.96
C SER A 47 11.54 1.53 0.28
N LYS A 48 12.51 0.96 -0.46
CA LYS A 48 12.33 -0.32 -1.15
C LYS A 48 12.09 -1.46 -0.19
N GLU A 49 12.88 -1.52 0.89
CA GLU A 49 12.78 -2.54 1.93
C GLU A 49 11.39 -2.55 2.59
N LEU A 50 10.92 -1.37 3.02
CA LEU A 50 9.59 -1.25 3.62
C LEU A 50 8.49 -1.56 2.60
N ALA A 51 8.64 -1.14 1.35
CA ALA A 51 7.67 -1.43 0.30
C ALA A 51 7.55 -2.94 0.01
N GLU A 52 8.67 -3.67 -0.04
CA GLU A 52 8.67 -5.12 -0.19
C GLU A 52 7.96 -5.82 0.98
N GLU A 53 8.28 -5.39 2.21
CA GLU A 53 7.64 -5.94 3.42
C GLU A 53 6.12 -5.68 3.42
N ILE A 54 5.69 -4.47 3.06
CA ILE A 54 4.28 -4.10 2.94
C ILE A 54 3.56 -4.99 1.92
N VAL A 55 4.16 -5.21 0.74
CA VAL A 55 3.56 -6.06 -0.30
C VAL A 55 3.42 -7.50 0.19
N GLN A 56 4.45 -8.05 0.83
CA GLN A 56 4.41 -9.39 1.41
C GLN A 56 3.30 -9.51 2.46
N ARG A 57 3.23 -8.58 3.42
CA ARG A 57 2.18 -8.52 4.45
C ARG A 57 0.78 -8.40 3.83
N THR A 58 0.63 -7.58 2.79
CA THR A 58 -0.64 -7.41 2.07
C THR A 58 -1.14 -8.73 1.50
N PHE A 59 -0.27 -9.46 0.80
CA PHE A 59 -0.62 -10.76 0.20
C PHE A 59 -0.95 -11.82 1.26
N LEU A 60 -0.21 -11.86 2.38
CA LEU A 60 -0.51 -12.76 3.50
C LEU A 60 -1.87 -12.42 4.13
N ASN A 61 -2.17 -11.14 4.32
CA ASN A 61 -3.46 -10.68 4.86
C ASN A 61 -4.62 -11.04 3.93
N VAL A 62 -4.43 -10.88 2.63
CA VAL A 62 -5.41 -11.28 1.61
C VAL A 62 -5.64 -12.79 1.63
N LEU A 63 -4.59 -13.61 1.62
CA LEU A 63 -4.71 -15.07 1.68
C LEU A 63 -5.47 -15.56 2.92
N LYS A 64 -5.29 -14.91 4.06
CA LYS A 64 -6.05 -15.22 5.30
C LYS A 64 -7.54 -14.89 5.20
N LYS A 65 -7.91 -13.89 4.38
CA LYS A 65 -9.27 -13.34 4.32
C LYS A 65 -10.02 -13.67 3.03
N ILE A 66 -9.34 -14.24 2.03
CA ILE A 66 -9.86 -14.49 0.67
C ILE A 66 -11.12 -15.36 0.67
N ASP A 67 -11.22 -16.28 1.62
CA ASP A 67 -12.37 -17.18 1.76
C ASP A 67 -13.65 -16.41 2.09
N PHE A 68 -13.55 -15.23 2.71
CA PHE A 68 -14.64 -14.31 3.04
C PHE A 68 -14.81 -13.17 2.01
N PHE A 69 -14.09 -13.23 0.89
CA PHE A 69 -14.20 -12.18 -0.14
C PHE A 69 -15.61 -12.12 -0.76
N SER A 70 -16.32 -13.26 -0.82
CA SER A 70 -17.66 -13.32 -1.42
C SER A 70 -18.67 -12.36 -0.78
N ASP A 71 -18.45 -11.99 0.48
CA ASP A 71 -19.31 -11.13 1.29
C ASP A 71 -18.89 -9.65 1.25
N GLN A 72 -17.82 -9.33 0.50
CA GLN A 72 -17.34 -7.97 0.35
C GLN A 72 -18.24 -7.17 -0.60
N LYS A 73 -18.58 -5.94 -0.16
CA LYS A 73 -19.37 -4.99 -0.96
C LYS A 73 -18.56 -4.38 -2.11
N TYR A 74 -17.24 -4.41 -1.99
CA TYR A 74 -16.30 -3.76 -2.90
C TYR A 74 -15.74 -4.74 -3.93
N SER A 75 -15.29 -4.23 -5.09
CA SER A 75 -14.61 -5.08 -6.08
C SER A 75 -13.28 -5.57 -5.53
N PHE A 76 -12.73 -6.61 -6.15
CA PHE A 76 -11.49 -7.20 -5.69
C PHE A 76 -10.34 -6.19 -5.69
N HIS A 77 -10.28 -5.32 -6.70
CA HIS A 77 -9.31 -4.22 -6.78
C HIS A 77 -9.38 -3.28 -5.58
N ILE A 78 -10.59 -2.88 -5.20
CA ILE A 78 -10.81 -1.98 -4.05
C ILE A 78 -10.37 -2.65 -2.75
N TRP A 79 -10.73 -3.92 -2.61
CA TRP A 79 -10.39 -4.71 -1.43
C TRP A 79 -8.87 -4.95 -1.30
N MET A 80 -8.16 -5.14 -2.42
CA MET A 80 -6.69 -5.22 -2.42
C MET A 80 -6.06 -3.92 -1.92
N ILE A 81 -6.55 -2.77 -2.38
CA ILE A 81 -6.06 -1.45 -1.94
C ILE A 81 -6.35 -1.25 -0.44
N GLN A 82 -7.51 -1.67 0.07
CA GLN A 82 -7.81 -1.60 1.50
C GLN A 82 -6.85 -2.44 2.33
N ASN A 83 -6.53 -3.67 1.89
CA ASN A 83 -5.54 -4.50 2.57
C ASN A 83 -4.13 -3.90 2.51
N LEU A 84 -3.78 -3.23 1.41
CA LEU A 84 -2.51 -2.50 1.29
C LEU A 84 -2.43 -1.35 2.31
N ILE A 85 -3.45 -0.50 2.37
CA ILE A 85 -3.52 0.61 3.33
C ILE A 85 -3.40 0.10 4.76
N ALA A 86 -4.09 -1.01 5.08
CA ALA A 86 -3.98 -1.64 6.40
C ALA A 86 -2.54 -2.09 6.69
N ALA A 87 -1.89 -2.78 5.74
CA ALA A 87 -0.51 -3.24 5.90
C ALA A 87 0.48 -2.07 6.06
N ILE A 88 0.31 -0.96 5.34
CA ILE A 88 1.14 0.25 5.51
C ILE A 88 0.98 0.80 6.93
N LYS A 89 -0.27 0.97 7.41
CA LYS A 89 -0.55 1.49 8.75
C LYS A 89 0.04 0.61 9.84
N GLU A 90 -0.18 -0.71 9.75
CA GLU A 90 0.37 -1.70 10.68
C GLU A 90 1.90 -1.58 10.77
N LEU A 91 2.58 -1.56 9.62
CA LEU A 91 4.04 -1.51 9.57
C LEU A 91 4.60 -0.18 10.09
N LEU A 92 4.01 0.96 9.70
CA LEU A 92 4.47 2.27 10.17
C LEU A 92 4.29 2.42 11.68
N THR A 93 3.17 1.92 12.22
CA THR A 93 2.94 1.87 13.66
C THR A 93 3.94 0.95 14.38
N GLU A 94 4.22 -0.24 13.84
CA GLU A 94 5.21 -1.18 14.39
C GLU A 94 6.62 -0.59 14.42
N LYS A 95 6.99 0.18 13.39
CA LYS A 95 8.31 0.84 13.29
C LYS A 95 8.37 2.19 14.02
N HIS A 96 7.30 2.59 14.71
CA HIS A 96 7.17 3.90 15.37
C HIS A 96 7.44 5.09 14.42
N ILE A 97 7.07 4.95 13.15
CA ILE A 97 7.19 6.01 12.16
C ILE A 97 5.90 6.83 12.19
N GLU A 98 6.02 8.11 12.51
CA GLU A 98 4.89 9.02 12.43
C GLU A 98 4.49 9.30 10.97
N TYR A 99 3.18 9.31 10.71
CA TYR A 99 2.63 9.59 9.38
C TYR A 99 1.31 10.36 9.47
N ASN A 100 1.01 11.12 8.42
CA ASN A 100 -0.34 11.55 8.12
C ASN A 100 -0.91 10.64 7.02
N PHE A 101 -2.17 10.23 7.17
CA PHE A 101 -2.90 9.49 6.14
C PHE A 101 -4.05 10.35 5.63
N THR A 102 -4.11 10.54 4.32
CA THR A 102 -5.16 11.31 3.66
C THR A 102 -5.89 10.43 2.65
N LEU A 103 -7.23 10.47 2.71
CA LEU A 103 -8.10 9.85 1.73
C LEU A 103 -8.90 10.95 1.03
N HIS A 104 -8.56 11.25 -0.22
CA HIS A 104 -9.22 12.31 -0.99
C HIS A 104 -10.52 11.78 -1.60
N GLN A 105 -10.41 10.79 -2.49
CA GLN A 105 -11.53 10.07 -3.09
C GLN A 105 -11.04 8.69 -3.49
N PHE A 106 -11.67 7.62 -3.01
CA PHE A 106 -11.26 6.27 -3.38
C PHE A 106 -11.23 6.09 -4.92
N PRO A 107 -10.15 5.55 -5.54
CA PRO A 107 -8.99 4.86 -4.95
C PRO A 107 -7.78 5.73 -4.56
N GLU A 108 -7.90 7.05 -4.53
CA GLU A 108 -6.81 7.99 -4.26
C GLU A 108 -6.56 8.20 -2.76
N PHE A 109 -5.36 7.82 -2.32
CA PHE A 109 -4.86 7.99 -0.94
C PHE A 109 -3.38 8.38 -0.95
N SER A 110 -2.92 8.96 0.16
CA SER A 110 -1.52 9.32 0.36
C SER A 110 -1.07 9.09 1.81
N PHE A 111 0.22 8.86 1.97
CA PHE A 111 0.91 8.83 3.26
C PHE A 111 2.04 9.86 3.22
N GLU A 112 2.08 10.71 4.24
CA GLU A 112 3.16 11.69 4.43
C GLU A 112 3.91 11.33 5.72
N LEU A 113 5.14 10.86 5.59
CA LEU A 113 5.97 10.47 6.74
C LEU A 113 6.52 11.73 7.42
N LYS A 114 6.33 11.82 8.74
CA LYS A 114 6.60 13.05 9.51
C LYS A 114 8.06 13.25 9.92
N HIS A 115 9.02 12.44 9.48
CA HIS A 115 10.45 12.74 9.33
C HIS A 115 11.23 11.43 9.16
N HIS A 116 12.08 11.36 8.12
CA HIS A 116 13.42 10.82 8.30
C HIS A 116 14.32 12.06 8.30
N ILE A 117 15.06 12.28 9.38
CA ILE A 117 16.17 13.24 9.38
C ILE A 117 17.06 12.82 8.19
N SER A 118 17.23 13.71 7.22
CA SER A 118 18.24 13.52 6.18
C SER A 118 19.60 13.40 6.88
N PRO A 119 20.39 12.33 6.69
CA PRO A 119 21.78 12.33 7.14
C PRO A 119 22.64 13.34 6.36
N TYR A 120 22.09 13.96 5.31
CA TYR A 120 22.70 15.05 4.57
C TYR A 120 21.94 16.36 4.85
N SER A 121 22.08 16.85 6.07
CA SER A 121 22.01 18.30 6.30
C SER A 121 23.34 18.86 5.80
N PHE A 122 23.35 19.46 4.61
CA PHE A 122 24.48 20.32 4.23
C PHE A 122 24.59 21.42 5.29
N PRO A 123 25.75 21.60 5.96
CA PRO A 123 25.93 22.77 6.80
C PRO A 123 25.71 24.00 5.93
N SER A 124 24.78 24.85 6.35
CA SER A 124 24.55 26.17 5.75
C SER A 124 25.91 26.86 5.67
N SER A 125 26.40 27.06 4.45
CA SER A 125 27.55 27.92 4.23
C SER A 125 27.17 29.29 4.79
N SER A 126 27.88 29.65 5.86
CA SER A 126 27.76 30.90 6.56
C SER A 126 27.70 32.05 5.56
N GLN A 127 26.62 32.82 5.59
CA GLN A 127 26.71 34.21 5.22
C GLN A 127 27.64 34.84 6.25
N SER A 128 28.93 34.89 5.92
CA SER A 128 29.86 35.81 6.54
C SER A 128 29.39 37.20 6.19
N GLU A 129 28.72 37.83 7.16
CA GLU A 129 28.67 39.26 7.31
C GLU A 129 30.09 39.80 7.16
N ILE A 130 30.41 40.41 6.01
CA ILE A 130 31.45 41.42 5.95
C ILE A 130 30.70 42.74 5.91
N SER A 131 30.42 43.23 7.11
CA SER A 131 30.17 44.64 7.33
C SER A 131 31.52 45.30 7.61
N SER A 132 31.83 46.33 6.81
CA SER A 132 32.63 47.50 7.16
C SER A 132 34.15 47.34 7.34
N LEU A 133 34.90 47.80 6.31
CA LEU A 133 35.87 48.90 6.40
C LEU A 133 36.17 49.46 4.99
#